data_AF-A0A2E5V0P3-F1
#
_entry.id   AF-A0A2E5V0P3-F1
#
_cell.length_a   1.000
_cell.length_b   1.000
_cell.length_c   1.000
_cell.angle_alpha   90.00
_cell.angle_beta   90.00
_cell.angle_gamma   90.00
#
_symmetry.space_group_name_H-M   'P 1'
#
loop_
_entity.id
_entity.type
_entity.pdbx_description
1 polymer ?
#
loop_
_entity_poly.entity_id
_entity_poly.type
_entity_poly.pdbx_seq_one_letter_code
_entity_poly.pdbx_strand_id
1 'polypeptide(L)'
;MEAIFWIIVIVLGWWGLNSIGGASGGETDSKVMGPFEVRLVDEEIGEESKLKVKAVEIRGAFPISGSVNLCAMTSVVTGQPDEFKPVFSFFDDWQEPNSTCYQVTNTLGRVNGDQGLTEWFKVGVVVPAFLHPAESGQQTITVILRLYDEKNPPEILGGLGEAGLHLASVTFNHVFTEKGYEEIDQDQEEANGLAIRIGVAVAMADGELHDKEGYVIQEWIKRQIAGHSGEVLKNLKDNYNQAMKDAFADEKAKELSLSDATRRLNEIGEQKSKYDAITLCYDVMAADGTADKEEMATISKIAEALGLDYDELKKIKDRAITDVKVEADEQSIEELLHIDPNWDDEKKKQHLVKEYATWNSRHTNAKESEKRYYENILNRIAELRKKYE
;
A
#
# COMPACT_ATOMS: atom_id res chain seq x y z
N MET A 1 -13.15 -4.28 6.93
CA MET A 1 -12.95 -5.69 6.54
C MET A 1 -13.11 -5.94 5.02
N GLU A 2 -14.28 -6.26 4.45
CA GLU A 2 -14.36 -6.50 2.98
C GLU A 2 -14.10 -5.27 2.08
N ALA A 3 -14.22 -4.08 2.65
CA ALA A 3 -14.09 -2.77 2.01
C ALA A 3 -12.82 -2.61 1.16
N ILE A 4 -11.66 -2.78 1.80
CA ILE A 4 -10.40 -2.35 1.22
C ILE A 4 -9.86 -3.43 0.26
N PHE A 5 -10.29 -4.68 0.44
CA PHE A 5 -10.11 -5.77 -0.53
C PHE A 5 -10.99 -5.52 -1.77
N TRP A 6 -12.24 -5.08 -1.62
CA TRP A 6 -13.04 -4.58 -2.74
C TRP A 6 -12.47 -3.30 -3.36
N ILE A 7 -11.78 -2.41 -2.65
CA ILE A 7 -11.11 -1.25 -3.28
C ILE A 7 -10.03 -1.72 -4.26
N ILE A 8 -9.20 -2.71 -3.88
CA ILE A 8 -8.17 -3.30 -4.74
C ILE A 8 -8.80 -4.17 -5.85
N VAL A 9 -9.84 -4.94 -5.53
CA VAL A 9 -10.54 -5.82 -6.48
C VAL A 9 -11.49 -5.06 -7.42
N ILE A 10 -12.05 -3.92 -7.05
CA ILE A 10 -12.82 -3.03 -7.95
C ILE A 10 -11.87 -2.31 -8.91
N VAL A 11 -10.60 -2.09 -8.51
CA VAL A 11 -9.55 -1.62 -9.41
C VAL A 11 -9.06 -2.74 -10.35
N LEU A 12 -9.16 -4.02 -9.96
CA LEU A 12 -8.57 -5.16 -10.68
C LEU A 12 -9.55 -6.23 -11.22
N GLY A 13 -10.86 -6.03 -11.12
CA GLY A 13 -11.85 -7.10 -11.26
C GLY A 13 -12.98 -6.83 -12.26
N TRP A 14 -12.70 -7.12 -13.54
CA TRP A 14 -13.64 -7.74 -14.48
C TRP A 14 -14.92 -6.95 -14.88
N TRP A 15 -14.78 -5.79 -15.53
CA TRP A 15 -15.78 -5.30 -16.51
C TRP A 15 -15.11 -4.42 -17.58
N GLY A 16 -14.33 -5.05 -18.46
CA GLY A 16 -13.57 -4.36 -19.52
C GLY A 16 -13.57 -5.14 -20.82
N LEU A 17 -14.72 -5.20 -21.50
CA LEU A 17 -14.77 -5.49 -22.94
C LEU A 17 -16.02 -4.91 -23.64
N ASN A 18 -17.06 -4.49 -22.91
CA ASN A 18 -18.29 -3.95 -23.51
C ASN A 18 -18.44 -2.41 -23.46
N SER A 19 -17.52 -1.67 -22.81
CA SER A 19 -17.62 -0.22 -22.62
C SER A 19 -16.74 0.62 -23.56
N ILE A 20 -15.82 -0.02 -24.30
CA ILE A 20 -14.96 0.64 -25.29
C ILE A 20 -15.71 0.66 -26.63
N GLY A 21 -16.27 1.81 -26.97
CA GLY A 21 -16.99 2.04 -28.22
C GLY A 21 -16.04 2.47 -29.33
N GLY A 22 -16.23 1.93 -30.54
CA GLY A 22 -15.55 2.38 -31.76
C GLY A 22 -16.57 2.72 -32.85
N ALA A 23 -16.25 3.68 -33.71
CA ALA A 23 -17.07 4.03 -34.86
C ALA A 23 -16.88 2.98 -35.98
N SER A 24 -17.59 1.85 -35.91
CA SER A 24 -17.78 0.96 -37.05
C SER A 24 -19.25 0.65 -37.26
N GLY A 25 -19.72 0.88 -38.50
CA GLY A 25 -21.12 1.08 -38.84
C GLY A 25 -22.05 -0.09 -38.54
N GLY A 26 -23.16 0.24 -37.89
CA GLY A 26 -24.35 -0.57 -37.69
C GLY A 26 -25.35 0.24 -36.86
N GLU A 27 -26.58 0.39 -37.35
CA GLU A 27 -27.65 1.15 -36.69
C GLU A 27 -27.97 0.59 -35.30
N THR A 28 -27.43 1.22 -34.27
CA THR A 28 -27.93 1.21 -32.89
C THR A 28 -27.56 2.56 -32.28
N ASP A 29 -28.52 3.26 -31.67
CA ASP A 29 -28.40 4.59 -31.03
C ASP A 29 -26.98 4.87 -30.49
N SER A 30 -26.16 5.53 -31.30
CA SER A 30 -24.79 5.85 -30.93
C SER A 30 -24.82 7.03 -29.96
N LYS A 31 -24.69 6.77 -28.66
CA LYS A 31 -24.32 7.81 -27.70
C LYS A 31 -23.06 8.51 -28.25
N VAL A 32 -23.21 9.76 -28.67
CA VAL A 32 -22.09 10.57 -29.17
C VAL A 32 -21.03 10.66 -28.08
N MET A 33 -19.81 10.22 -28.39
CA MET A 33 -18.69 10.22 -27.45
C MET A 33 -18.22 11.67 -27.21
N GLY A 34 -18.35 12.13 -25.97
CA GLY A 34 -17.96 13.48 -25.55
C GLY A 34 -16.45 13.67 -25.42
N PRO A 35 -15.99 14.90 -25.08
CA PRO A 35 -14.58 15.16 -24.78
C PRO A 35 -14.11 14.37 -23.56
N PHE A 36 -12.79 14.20 -23.43
CA PHE A 36 -12.21 13.58 -22.24
C PHE A 36 -12.54 14.40 -20.99
N GLU A 37 -13.13 13.76 -19.99
CA GLU A 37 -13.54 14.36 -18.73
C GLU A 37 -13.06 13.49 -17.57
N VAL A 38 -12.70 14.15 -16.46
CA VAL A 38 -12.36 13.51 -15.19
C VAL A 38 -13.28 14.04 -14.11
N ARG A 39 -13.70 13.18 -13.19
CA ARG A 39 -14.46 13.59 -12.00
C ARG A 39 -14.07 12.79 -10.76
N LEU A 40 -14.45 13.32 -9.60
CA LEU A 40 -14.44 12.60 -8.34
C LEU A 40 -15.86 12.22 -7.96
N VAL A 41 -16.06 10.98 -7.51
CA VAL A 41 -17.32 10.50 -6.96
C VAL A 41 -17.10 10.06 -5.51
N ASP A 42 -17.98 10.52 -4.63
CA ASP A 42 -17.96 10.14 -3.23
C ASP A 42 -18.52 8.74 -3.08
N GLU A 43 -17.72 7.85 -2.49
CA GLU A 43 -18.14 6.49 -2.18
C GLU A 43 -17.85 6.17 -0.71
N GLU A 44 -18.66 5.29 -0.16
CA GLU A 44 -18.40 4.67 1.14
C GLU A 44 -18.12 3.20 0.89
N ILE A 45 -17.02 2.72 1.46
CA ILE A 45 -16.59 1.36 1.25
C ILE A 45 -16.42 0.70 2.61
N GLY A 46 -17.07 -0.44 2.79
CA GLY A 46 -17.07 -1.23 4.03
C GLY A 46 -18.43 -1.34 4.70
N GLU A 47 -18.72 -2.55 5.20
CA GLU A 47 -20.00 -2.86 5.83
C GLU A 47 -20.09 -2.35 7.27
N GLU A 48 -19.00 -2.47 8.05
CA GLU A 48 -18.96 -2.07 9.46
C GLU A 48 -18.26 -0.71 9.68
N SER A 49 -17.10 -0.51 9.05
CA SER A 49 -16.38 0.77 9.01
C SER A 49 -16.55 1.39 7.62
N LYS A 50 -17.50 2.31 7.49
CA LYS A 50 -17.77 3.04 6.23
C LYS A 50 -16.65 4.02 5.93
N LEU A 51 -15.63 3.56 5.22
CA LEU A 51 -14.50 4.37 4.82
C LEU A 51 -14.91 5.29 3.67
N LYS A 52 -14.72 6.60 3.84
CA LYS A 52 -15.02 7.58 2.80
C LYS A 52 -13.88 7.61 1.79
N VAL A 53 -14.20 7.42 0.53
CA VAL A 53 -13.23 7.47 -0.56
C VAL A 53 -13.71 8.40 -1.68
N LYS A 54 -12.77 8.84 -2.51
CA LYS A 54 -13.01 9.53 -3.77
C LYS A 54 -12.64 8.61 -4.91
N ALA A 55 -13.63 8.09 -5.63
CA ALA A 55 -13.39 7.38 -6.87
C ALA A 55 -12.97 8.38 -7.96
N VAL A 56 -11.85 8.11 -8.62
CA VAL A 56 -11.38 8.88 -9.78
C VAL A 56 -11.95 8.21 -11.02
N GLU A 57 -12.86 8.92 -11.69
CA GLU A 57 -13.53 8.39 -12.88
C GLU A 57 -13.22 9.23 -14.11
N ILE A 58 -13.15 8.55 -15.26
CA ILE A 58 -12.95 9.16 -16.56
C ILE A 58 -14.07 8.79 -17.53
N ARG A 59 -14.30 9.67 -18.50
CA ARG A 59 -15.22 9.43 -19.63
C ARG A 59 -14.75 10.20 -20.85
N GLY A 60 -15.22 9.79 -22.02
CA GLY A 60 -15.04 10.52 -23.28
C GLY A 60 -13.97 9.93 -24.17
N ALA A 61 -13.71 10.61 -25.29
CA ALA A 61 -12.69 10.22 -26.25
C ALA A 61 -11.29 10.29 -25.63
N PHE A 62 -10.46 9.26 -25.83
CA PHE A 62 -9.09 9.30 -25.33
C PHE A 62 -8.27 10.34 -26.10
N PRO A 63 -7.55 11.25 -25.41
CA PRO A 63 -6.79 12.33 -26.03
C PRO A 63 -5.43 11.83 -26.57
N ILE A 64 -5.44 10.83 -27.45
CA ILE A 64 -4.25 10.17 -27.97
C ILE A 64 -4.25 10.16 -29.50
N SER A 65 -3.06 10.12 -30.10
CA SER A 65 -2.90 9.96 -31.55
C SER A 65 -2.22 8.62 -31.83
N GLY A 66 -2.98 7.65 -32.33
CA GLY A 66 -2.46 6.32 -32.70
C GLY A 66 -2.81 5.21 -31.70
N SER A 67 -2.09 4.10 -31.80
CA SER A 67 -2.32 2.89 -30.99
C SER A 67 -1.30 2.81 -29.87
N VAL A 68 -1.76 2.79 -28.62
CA VAL A 68 -0.91 2.73 -27.42
C VAL A 68 -1.48 1.73 -26.41
N ASN A 69 -0.61 1.19 -25.54
CA ASN A 69 -1.07 0.55 -24.30
C ASN A 69 -1.26 1.66 -23.27
N LEU A 70 -2.51 2.08 -23.06
CA LEU A 70 -2.81 3.25 -22.25
C LEU A 70 -2.80 2.90 -20.77
N CYS A 71 -2.11 3.73 -19.99
CA CYS A 71 -2.08 3.68 -18.55
C CYS A 71 -2.59 4.99 -17.96
N ALA A 72 -3.20 4.92 -16.79
CA ALA A 72 -3.65 6.04 -15.98
C ALA A 72 -2.86 6.07 -14.67
N MET A 73 -2.22 7.20 -14.37
CA MET A 73 -1.50 7.46 -13.13
C MET A 73 -2.21 8.57 -12.37
N THR A 74 -2.53 8.31 -11.10
CA THR A 74 -3.15 9.25 -10.18
C THR A 74 -2.12 9.69 -9.15
N SER A 75 -1.90 10.99 -9.04
CA SER A 75 -1.09 11.61 -7.98
C SER A 75 -1.96 12.52 -7.12
N VAL A 76 -1.53 12.76 -5.88
CA VAL A 76 -2.24 13.66 -4.96
C VAL A 76 -1.28 14.70 -4.41
N VAL A 77 -1.69 15.97 -4.45
CA VAL A 77 -0.98 17.12 -3.86
C VAL A 77 -1.96 18.01 -3.12
N THR A 78 -1.49 18.81 -2.17
CA THR A 78 -2.30 19.84 -1.51
C THR A 78 -1.85 21.24 -1.91
N GLY A 79 -2.75 22.22 -1.79
CA GLY A 79 -2.45 23.62 -2.09
C GLY A 79 -2.92 24.07 -3.48
N GLN A 80 -2.29 25.12 -4.00
CA GLN A 80 -2.60 25.73 -5.30
C GLN A 80 -1.49 25.42 -6.32
N PRO A 81 -1.73 25.56 -7.64
CA PRO A 81 -0.78 25.17 -8.70
C PRO A 81 0.67 25.69 -8.56
N ASP A 82 0.89 26.82 -7.90
CA ASP A 82 2.21 27.41 -7.66
C ASP A 82 2.82 27.06 -6.29
N GLU A 83 2.04 26.44 -5.41
CA GLU A 83 2.38 26.14 -4.01
C GLU A 83 2.03 24.68 -3.66
N PHE A 84 2.00 23.80 -4.67
CA PHE A 84 1.66 22.41 -4.44
C PHE A 84 2.67 21.75 -3.51
N LYS A 85 2.15 21.16 -2.44
CA LYS A 85 2.92 20.32 -1.51
C LYS A 85 2.62 18.86 -1.77
N PRO A 86 3.63 17.97 -1.70
CA PRO A 86 3.41 16.54 -1.86
C PRO A 86 2.50 16.02 -0.75
N VAL A 87 1.82 14.92 -1.04
CA VAL A 87 1.01 14.20 -0.05
C VAL A 87 1.52 12.78 0.01
N PHE A 88 1.86 12.31 1.21
CA PHE A 88 2.35 10.94 1.39
C PHE A 88 1.20 9.95 1.51
N SER A 89 1.45 8.72 1.10
CA SER A 89 0.55 7.59 1.29
C SER A 89 1.03 6.72 2.43
N PHE A 90 0.10 6.21 3.24
CA PHE A 90 0.41 5.25 4.30
C PHE A 90 0.75 3.86 3.72
N PHE A 91 0.30 3.56 2.50
CA PHE A 91 0.53 2.27 1.86
C PHE A 91 1.55 2.40 0.75
N ASP A 92 2.61 1.60 0.84
CA ASP A 92 3.67 1.55 -0.15
C ASP A 92 3.17 1.19 -1.56
N ASP A 93 2.04 0.49 -1.70
CA ASP A 93 1.45 0.15 -3.02
C ASP A 93 0.88 1.38 -3.72
N TRP A 94 0.60 2.42 -2.94
CA TRP A 94 0.10 3.70 -3.39
C TRP A 94 1.18 4.78 -3.25
N GLN A 95 2.46 4.40 -3.25
CA GLN A 95 3.58 5.33 -3.23
C GLN A 95 4.28 5.38 -4.60
N GLU A 96 4.97 6.49 -4.86
CA GLU A 96 5.92 6.58 -5.95
C GLU A 96 7.07 5.56 -5.75
N PRO A 97 7.72 5.08 -6.83
CA PRO A 97 8.82 4.13 -6.70
C PRO A 97 10.00 4.65 -5.85
N ASN A 98 10.21 5.97 -5.84
CA ASN A 98 11.37 6.61 -5.23
C ASN A 98 11.01 7.59 -4.11
N SER A 99 9.74 7.65 -3.68
CA SER A 99 9.29 8.54 -2.61
C SER A 99 8.03 8.00 -1.94
N THR A 100 7.72 8.46 -0.73
CA THR A 100 6.47 8.08 -0.03
C THR A 100 5.23 8.82 -0.54
N CYS A 101 5.36 9.60 -1.62
CA CYS A 101 4.27 10.41 -2.16
C CYS A 101 3.22 9.54 -2.85
N TYR A 102 1.96 9.95 -2.77
CA TYR A 102 0.83 9.19 -3.29
C TYR A 102 0.91 9.01 -4.82
N GLN A 103 0.92 7.75 -5.26
CA GLN A 103 0.82 7.37 -6.66
C GLN A 103 0.04 6.05 -6.81
N VAL A 104 -0.99 6.06 -7.66
CA VAL A 104 -1.67 4.83 -8.10
C VAL A 104 -1.66 4.75 -9.62
N THR A 105 -1.25 3.61 -10.16
CA THR A 105 -1.14 3.39 -11.60
C THR A 105 -2.02 2.22 -12.04
N ASN A 106 -2.79 2.41 -13.10
CA ASN A 106 -3.68 1.39 -13.67
C ASN A 106 -3.50 1.27 -15.19
N THR A 107 -3.46 0.04 -15.69
CA THR A 107 -3.39 -0.23 -17.13
C THR A 107 -4.81 -0.33 -17.68
N LEU A 108 -5.15 0.53 -18.64
CA LEU A 108 -6.44 0.53 -19.33
C LEU A 108 -6.46 -0.39 -20.55
N GLY A 109 -5.28 -0.87 -20.97
CA GLY A 109 -5.10 -1.80 -22.08
C GLY A 109 -4.83 -1.09 -23.40
N ARG A 110 -4.87 -1.87 -24.48
CA ARG A 110 -4.55 -1.35 -25.82
C ARG A 110 -5.72 -0.59 -26.40
N VAL A 111 -5.48 0.66 -26.79
CA VAL A 111 -6.49 1.57 -27.37
C VAL A 111 -5.97 2.26 -28.62
N ASN A 112 -6.88 2.76 -29.44
CA ASN A 112 -6.60 3.56 -30.64
C ASN A 112 -7.17 4.98 -30.49
N GLY A 113 -6.65 5.95 -31.25
CA GLY A 113 -7.02 7.38 -31.14
C GLY A 113 -8.46 7.74 -31.48
N ASP A 114 -9.24 6.83 -32.03
CA ASP A 114 -10.69 6.99 -32.27
C ASP A 114 -11.56 6.36 -31.16
N GLN A 115 -10.93 5.77 -30.13
CA GLN A 115 -11.61 5.10 -29.04
C GLN A 115 -11.74 5.99 -27.80
N GLY A 116 -12.65 5.60 -26.93
CA GLY A 116 -12.90 6.25 -25.65
C GLY A 116 -13.93 5.49 -24.84
N LEU A 117 -14.41 6.15 -23.79
CA LEU A 117 -15.37 5.60 -22.84
C LEU A 117 -16.69 6.34 -22.93
N THR A 118 -17.76 5.62 -23.26
CA THR A 118 -19.11 6.20 -23.37
C THR A 118 -19.78 6.38 -22.01
N GLU A 119 -19.36 5.60 -21.02
CA GLU A 119 -19.79 5.67 -19.63
C GLU A 119 -18.60 6.03 -18.72
N TRP A 120 -18.90 6.51 -17.52
CA TRP A 120 -17.87 6.78 -16.51
C TRP A 120 -17.20 5.48 -16.07
N PHE A 121 -15.88 5.48 -16.07
CA PHE A 121 -15.06 4.34 -15.70
C PHE A 121 -14.09 4.73 -14.60
N LYS A 122 -14.04 3.93 -13.53
CA LYS A 122 -13.14 4.16 -12.39
C LYS A 122 -11.72 3.74 -12.75
N VAL A 123 -10.77 4.66 -12.60
CA VAL A 123 -9.34 4.45 -12.91
C VAL A 123 -8.43 4.68 -11.72
N GLY A 124 -9.01 5.03 -10.58
CA GLY A 124 -8.27 5.26 -9.36
C GLY A 124 -9.22 5.48 -8.20
N VAL A 125 -8.63 5.49 -7.01
CA VAL A 125 -9.29 5.85 -5.76
C VAL A 125 -8.35 6.82 -5.05
N VAL A 126 -8.89 7.67 -4.19
CA VAL A 126 -8.14 8.44 -3.20
C VAL A 126 -8.87 8.27 -1.87
N VAL A 127 -8.14 7.88 -0.83
CA VAL A 127 -8.71 7.66 0.50
C VAL A 127 -8.12 8.68 1.46
N PRO A 128 -8.84 9.78 1.79
CA PRO A 128 -8.27 10.86 2.59
C PRO A 128 -7.73 10.43 3.95
N ALA A 129 -8.32 9.40 4.57
CA ALA A 129 -7.87 8.84 5.84
C ALA A 129 -6.47 8.19 5.79
N PHE A 130 -5.93 7.93 4.59
CA PHE A 130 -4.64 7.29 4.37
C PHE A 130 -3.63 8.22 3.68
N LEU A 131 -3.90 9.53 3.73
CA LEU A 131 -3.04 10.57 3.20
C LEU A 131 -2.37 11.32 4.35
N HIS A 132 -1.08 11.64 4.17
CA HIS A 132 -0.35 12.53 5.06
C HIS A 132 0.01 13.83 4.33
N PRO A 133 -0.69 14.95 4.59
CA PRO A 133 -0.36 16.23 3.99
C PRO A 133 0.83 16.90 4.70
N ALA A 134 1.32 18.00 4.13
CA ALA A 134 2.31 18.86 4.78
C ALA A 134 1.83 19.49 6.09
N GLU A 135 0.55 19.88 6.13
CA GLU A 135 -0.07 20.61 7.22
C GLU A 135 -1.46 20.03 7.51
N SER A 136 -1.84 20.02 8.79
CA SER A 136 -3.17 19.69 9.27
C SER A 136 -4.22 20.74 8.87
N GLY A 137 -5.46 20.53 9.31
CA GLY A 137 -6.56 21.45 9.10
C GLY A 137 -7.22 21.33 7.73
N GLN A 138 -7.90 22.39 7.32
CA GLN A 138 -8.64 22.40 6.05
C GLN A 138 -7.69 22.59 4.87
N GLN A 139 -7.57 21.56 4.05
CA GLN A 139 -6.70 21.53 2.88
C GLN A 139 -7.54 21.38 1.60
N THR A 140 -7.11 22.06 0.53
CA THR A 140 -7.57 21.77 -0.83
C THR A 140 -6.68 20.67 -1.39
N ILE A 141 -7.27 19.52 -1.68
CA ILE A 141 -6.58 18.38 -2.29
C ILE A 141 -6.79 18.45 -3.79
N THR A 142 -5.70 18.36 -4.54
CA THR A 142 -5.71 18.24 -6.00
C THR A 142 -5.31 16.83 -6.39
N VAL A 143 -6.23 16.14 -7.08
CA VAL A 143 -5.98 14.85 -7.70
C VAL A 143 -5.56 15.10 -9.14
N ILE A 144 -4.34 14.69 -9.49
CA ILE A 144 -3.76 14.85 -10.82
C ILE A 144 -3.82 13.50 -11.52
N LEU A 145 -4.51 13.43 -12.65
CA LEU A 145 -4.57 12.27 -13.51
C LEU A 145 -3.69 12.47 -14.73
N ARG A 146 -2.76 11.54 -14.96
CA ARG A 146 -1.94 11.47 -16.17
C ARG A 146 -2.31 10.23 -16.98
N LEU A 147 -2.55 10.41 -18.26
CA LEU A 147 -2.60 9.31 -19.22
C LEU A 147 -1.26 9.19 -19.92
N TYR A 148 -0.76 7.98 -20.11
CA TYR A 148 0.53 7.74 -20.77
C TYR A 148 0.58 6.39 -21.48
N ASP A 149 1.52 6.24 -22.41
CA ASP A 149 1.84 4.94 -23.02
C ASP A 149 2.73 4.15 -22.06
N GLU A 150 2.36 2.92 -21.74
CA GLU A 150 3.13 1.98 -20.91
C GLU A 150 4.64 1.96 -21.23
N LYS A 151 5.03 2.15 -22.50
CA LYS A 151 6.44 2.18 -22.93
C LYS A 151 7.20 3.45 -22.58
N ASN A 152 6.49 4.53 -22.27
CA ASN A 152 7.06 5.84 -21.97
C ASN A 152 6.33 6.47 -20.77
N PRO A 153 6.54 5.94 -19.55
CA PRO A 153 5.97 6.50 -18.33
C PRO A 153 6.50 7.92 -18.07
N PRO A 154 5.65 8.86 -17.61
CA PRO A 154 6.10 10.20 -17.27
C PRO A 154 7.01 10.16 -16.04
N GLU A 155 8.08 10.96 -16.05
CA GLU A 155 8.89 11.17 -14.85
C GLU A 155 8.17 12.14 -13.91
N ILE A 156 7.92 11.68 -12.68
CA ILE A 156 7.31 12.48 -11.61
C ILE A 156 8.09 12.35 -10.31
N LEU A 157 7.97 13.38 -9.48
CA LEU A 157 8.45 13.39 -8.10
C LEU A 157 7.51 14.25 -7.26
N GLY A 158 7.03 13.72 -6.13
CA GLY A 158 6.14 14.48 -5.25
C GLY A 158 4.76 14.76 -5.85
N GLY A 159 4.31 13.91 -6.77
CA GLY A 159 3.06 14.05 -7.52
C GLY A 159 3.11 15.00 -8.71
N LEU A 160 4.23 15.71 -8.91
CA LEU A 160 4.44 16.70 -9.97
C LEU A 160 5.47 16.21 -11.00
N GLY A 161 5.34 16.67 -12.24
CA GLY A 161 6.21 16.23 -13.33
C GLY A 161 5.52 16.32 -14.68
N GLU A 162 6.01 15.53 -15.64
CA GLU A 162 5.54 15.58 -17.02
C GLU A 162 4.05 15.20 -17.15
N ALA A 163 3.40 15.70 -18.22
CA ALA A 163 1.99 15.43 -18.48
C ALA A 163 1.73 14.02 -19.03
N GLY A 164 2.74 13.36 -19.62
CA GLY A 164 2.53 12.18 -20.44
C GLY A 164 1.78 12.51 -21.73
N LEU A 165 0.82 11.67 -22.11
CA LEU A 165 -0.07 11.90 -23.25
C LEU A 165 -1.15 12.94 -22.93
N HIS A 166 -1.63 12.97 -21.68
CA HIS A 166 -2.63 13.95 -21.25
C HIS A 166 -2.62 14.12 -19.73
N LEU A 167 -2.89 15.34 -19.28
CA LEU A 167 -2.99 15.68 -17.87
C LEU A 167 -4.32 16.38 -17.60
N ALA A 168 -5.01 15.92 -16.57
CA ALA A 168 -6.21 16.53 -16.03
C ALA A 168 -6.11 16.59 -14.50
N SER A 169 -6.82 17.52 -13.89
CA SER A 169 -6.89 17.62 -12.43
C SER A 169 -8.28 17.97 -11.95
N VAL A 170 -8.60 17.48 -10.76
CA VAL A 170 -9.87 17.72 -10.06
C VAL A 170 -9.57 17.93 -8.58
N THR A 171 -10.34 18.80 -7.93
CA THR A 171 -10.07 19.20 -6.55
C THR A 171 -11.23 18.88 -5.63
N PHE A 172 -10.92 18.68 -4.35
CA PHE A 172 -11.91 18.61 -3.28
C PHE A 172 -11.29 19.12 -1.97
N ASN A 173 -12.15 19.49 -1.02
CA ASN A 173 -11.71 19.92 0.31
C ASN A 173 -11.79 18.78 1.31
N HIS A 174 -10.81 18.70 2.19
CA HIS A 174 -10.79 17.78 3.32
C HIS A 174 -10.21 18.47 4.55
N VAL A 175 -10.62 18.02 5.74
CA VAL A 175 -10.06 18.50 7.01
C VAL A 175 -9.23 17.37 7.59
N PHE A 176 -7.91 17.57 7.61
CA PHE A 176 -6.97 16.67 8.26
C PHE A 176 -6.92 17.01 9.75
N THR A 177 -7.22 16.03 10.59
CA THR A 177 -7.19 16.21 12.06
C THR A 177 -5.83 15.87 12.66
N GLU A 178 -5.05 15.05 11.95
CA GLU A 178 -3.67 14.68 12.28
C GLU A 178 -2.70 15.73 11.74
N LYS A 179 -1.56 15.89 12.42
CA LYS A 179 -0.49 16.82 12.06
C LYS A 179 0.16 16.40 10.75
N GLY A 180 0.40 17.37 9.90
CA GLY A 180 1.15 17.16 8.67
C GLY A 180 2.64 17.01 8.92
N TYR A 181 3.36 16.47 7.93
CA TYR A 181 4.79 16.18 8.06
C TYR A 181 5.69 17.42 8.16
N GLU A 182 5.19 18.64 7.89
CA GLU A 182 5.94 19.88 8.14
C GLU A 182 5.64 20.46 9.52
N GLU A 183 4.62 19.95 10.22
CA GLU A 183 4.27 20.31 11.58
C GLU A 183 5.03 19.45 12.61
N ILE A 184 6.25 18.99 12.25
CA ILE A 184 7.10 18.16 13.11
C ILE A 184 7.17 18.78 14.49
N ASP A 185 6.69 18.02 15.43
CA ASP A 185 6.87 18.28 16.83
C ASP A 185 7.68 17.14 17.46
N GLN A 186 7.95 17.31 18.74
CA GLN A 186 8.71 16.34 19.52
C GLN A 186 8.02 14.97 19.56
N ASP A 187 6.70 14.91 19.42
CA ASP A 187 5.92 13.67 19.47
C ASP A 187 6.13 12.85 18.19
N GLN A 188 6.18 13.48 17.00
CA GLN A 188 6.47 12.77 15.74
C GLN A 188 7.92 12.24 15.70
N GLU A 189 8.87 13.04 16.18
CA GLU A 189 10.27 12.61 16.27
C GLU A 189 10.43 11.43 17.24
N GLU A 190 9.79 11.50 18.41
CA GLU A 190 9.77 10.41 19.38
C GLU A 190 9.06 9.17 18.81
N ALA A 191 7.93 9.33 18.10
CA ALA A 191 7.20 8.24 17.47
C ALA A 191 8.05 7.47 16.44
N ASN A 192 8.82 8.18 15.61
CA ASN A 192 9.75 7.55 14.68
C ASN A 192 10.90 6.84 15.41
N GLY A 193 11.40 7.42 16.50
CA GLY A 193 12.37 6.75 17.38
C GLY A 193 11.82 5.43 17.95
N LEU A 194 10.55 5.41 18.37
CA LEU A 194 9.86 4.22 18.87
C LEU A 194 9.65 3.19 17.76
N ALA A 195 9.28 3.61 16.54
CA ALA A 195 9.16 2.72 15.39
C ALA A 195 10.49 2.00 15.09
N ILE A 196 11.62 2.72 15.14
CA ILE A 196 12.96 2.13 14.98
C ILE A 196 13.23 1.11 16.10
N ARG A 197 12.93 1.44 17.35
CA ARG A 197 13.10 0.50 18.48
C ARG A 197 12.30 -0.77 18.30
N ILE A 198 11.05 -0.65 17.84
CA ILE A 198 10.17 -1.79 17.54
C ILE A 198 10.75 -2.63 16.38
N GLY A 199 11.22 -1.99 15.30
CA GLY A 199 11.84 -2.68 14.17
C GLY A 199 13.10 -3.46 14.56
N VAL A 200 13.97 -2.89 15.40
CA VAL A 200 15.15 -3.59 15.94
C VAL A 200 14.76 -4.77 16.82
N ALA A 201 13.71 -4.64 17.64
CA ALA A 201 13.23 -5.74 18.47
C ALA A 201 12.67 -6.91 17.65
N VAL A 202 12.03 -6.63 16.51
CA VAL A 202 11.62 -7.67 15.55
C VAL A 202 12.84 -8.33 14.92
N ALA A 203 13.78 -7.54 14.40
CA ALA A 203 15.02 -8.02 13.79
C ALA A 203 15.95 -8.80 14.74
N MET A 204 15.66 -8.82 16.03
CA MET A 204 16.43 -9.53 17.04
C MET A 204 15.58 -10.57 17.80
N ALA A 205 14.39 -10.89 17.28
CA ALA A 205 13.46 -11.81 17.93
C ALA A 205 14.05 -13.23 18.09
N ASP A 206 14.90 -13.64 17.15
CA ASP A 206 15.65 -14.90 17.16
C ASP A 206 16.97 -14.82 17.97
N GLY A 207 17.38 -13.61 18.35
CA GLY A 207 18.57 -13.29 19.13
C GLY A 207 19.75 -12.72 18.35
N GLU A 208 19.69 -12.63 17.01
CA GLU A 208 20.77 -12.08 16.18
C GLU A 208 20.25 -11.09 15.14
N LEU A 209 20.77 -9.86 15.15
CA LEU A 209 20.51 -8.91 14.06
C LEU A 209 21.36 -9.26 12.84
N HIS A 210 20.74 -9.56 11.71
CA HIS A 210 21.43 -9.77 10.45
C HIS A 210 21.74 -8.45 9.71
N ASP A 211 22.82 -8.45 8.92
CA ASP A 211 23.26 -7.25 8.18
C ASP A 211 22.16 -6.71 7.23
N LYS A 212 21.32 -7.60 6.69
CA LYS A 212 20.23 -7.24 5.77
C LYS A 212 19.08 -6.53 6.49
N GLU A 213 18.65 -7.02 7.64
CA GLU A 213 17.62 -6.38 8.47
C GLU A 213 18.09 -5.01 8.96
N GLY A 214 19.34 -4.92 9.43
CA GLY A 214 19.95 -3.65 9.80
C GLY A 214 19.98 -2.65 8.64
N TYR A 215 20.23 -3.12 7.41
CA TYR A 215 20.18 -2.27 6.22
C TYR A 215 18.77 -1.78 5.91
N VAL A 216 17.74 -2.62 6.05
CA VAL A 216 16.34 -2.22 5.86
C VAL A 216 15.95 -1.09 6.81
N ILE A 217 16.31 -1.20 8.09
CA ILE A 217 16.05 -0.14 9.08
C ILE A 217 16.75 1.17 8.68
N GLN A 218 17.99 1.09 8.18
CA GLN A 218 18.72 2.27 7.70
C GLN A 218 18.09 2.93 6.47
N GLU A 219 17.60 2.14 5.51
CA GLU A 219 16.89 2.67 4.34
C GLU A 219 15.55 3.30 4.73
N TRP A 220 14.82 2.69 5.66
CA TRP A 220 13.62 3.29 6.22
C TRP A 220 13.90 4.65 6.87
N ILE A 221 14.96 4.76 7.68
CA ILE A 221 15.39 6.05 8.26
C ILE A 221 15.66 7.08 7.17
N LYS A 222 16.33 6.70 6.08
CA LYS A 222 16.59 7.62 4.95
C LYS A 222 15.31 8.08 4.28
N ARG A 223 14.35 7.18 4.05
CA ARG A 223 13.03 7.51 3.48
C ARG A 223 12.28 8.52 4.36
N GLN A 224 12.27 8.31 5.68
CA GLN A 224 11.58 9.22 6.61
C GLN A 224 12.16 10.64 6.62
N ILE A 225 13.48 10.79 6.39
CA ILE A 225 14.13 12.10 6.46
C ILE A 225 14.34 12.79 5.09
N ALA A 226 14.00 12.12 3.99
CA ALA A 226 14.32 12.57 2.63
C ALA A 226 13.72 13.96 2.28
N GLY A 227 12.61 14.34 2.92
CA GLY A 227 11.96 15.64 2.73
C GLY A 227 12.58 16.81 3.51
N HIS A 228 13.53 16.55 4.42
CA HIS A 228 14.12 17.59 5.26
C HIS A 228 15.47 18.08 4.74
N SER A 229 15.84 19.30 5.10
CA SER A 229 17.14 19.88 4.74
C SER A 229 17.76 20.67 5.89
N GLY A 230 19.04 21.03 5.74
CA GLY A 230 19.76 21.84 6.71
C GLY A 230 19.92 21.19 8.08
N GLU A 231 19.72 21.97 9.14
CA GLU A 231 19.94 21.55 10.53
C GLU A 231 18.92 20.51 10.99
N VAL A 232 17.68 20.59 10.52
CA VAL A 232 16.61 19.62 10.83
C VAL A 232 16.98 18.24 10.33
N LEU A 233 17.40 18.12 9.06
CA LEU A 233 17.84 16.84 8.48
C LEU A 233 18.98 16.22 9.30
N LYS A 234 19.94 17.04 9.73
CA LYS A 234 21.07 16.58 10.52
C LYS A 234 20.62 16.04 11.89
N ASN A 235 19.77 16.79 12.60
CA ASN A 235 19.27 16.40 13.91
C ASN A 235 18.45 15.11 13.85
N LEU A 236 17.51 15.01 12.90
CA LEU A 236 16.72 13.79 12.70
C LEU A 236 17.60 12.59 12.38
N LYS A 237 18.58 12.76 11.50
CA LYS A 237 19.54 11.70 11.17
C LYS A 237 20.33 11.26 12.39
N ASP A 238 20.83 12.19 13.19
CA ASP A 238 21.63 11.87 14.38
C ASP A 238 20.76 11.15 15.43
N ASN A 239 19.54 11.64 15.68
CA ASN A 239 18.61 11.09 16.67
C ASN A 239 18.12 9.68 16.27
N TYR A 240 17.74 9.46 15.01
CA TYR A 240 17.28 8.15 14.55
C TYR A 240 18.40 7.12 14.50
N ASN A 241 19.62 7.51 14.11
CA ASN A 241 20.78 6.62 14.20
C ASN A 241 21.13 6.29 15.66
N GLN A 242 20.94 7.23 16.57
CA GLN A 242 21.13 6.98 18.00
C GLN A 242 20.06 6.02 18.53
N ALA A 243 18.79 6.24 18.20
CA ALA A 243 17.69 5.34 18.57
C ALA A 243 17.93 3.89 18.10
N MET A 244 18.43 3.70 16.87
CA MET A 244 18.79 2.37 16.36
C MET A 244 19.91 1.70 17.19
N LYS A 245 20.96 2.46 17.54
CA LYS A 245 22.08 1.95 18.36
C LYS A 245 21.65 1.62 19.78
N ASP A 246 20.84 2.48 20.38
CA ASP A 246 20.33 2.29 21.74
C ASP A 246 19.38 1.08 21.79
N ALA A 247 18.49 0.94 20.81
CA ALA A 247 17.62 -0.24 20.70
C ALA A 247 18.43 -1.54 20.64
N PHE A 248 19.48 -1.57 19.83
CA PHE A 248 20.34 -2.74 19.70
C PHE A 248 21.09 -3.06 21.00
N ALA A 249 21.53 -2.03 21.73
CA ALA A 249 22.19 -2.19 23.02
C ALA A 249 21.21 -2.69 24.09
N ASP A 250 20.00 -2.11 24.15
CA ASP A 250 18.93 -2.48 25.06
C ASP A 250 18.49 -3.94 24.83
N GLU A 251 18.34 -4.37 23.57
CA GLU A 251 18.00 -5.77 23.25
C GLU A 251 19.10 -6.75 23.68
N LYS A 252 20.37 -6.41 23.42
CA LYS A 252 21.50 -7.22 23.90
C LYS A 252 21.54 -7.35 25.42
N ALA A 253 21.10 -6.31 26.12
CA ALA A 253 20.97 -6.32 27.58
C ALA A 253 19.68 -7.02 28.07
N LYS A 254 18.74 -7.36 27.17
CA LYS A 254 17.36 -7.79 27.46
C LYS A 254 16.57 -6.76 28.28
N GLU A 255 16.89 -5.48 28.06
CA GLU A 255 16.27 -4.33 28.73
C GLU A 255 15.25 -3.63 27.81
N LEU A 256 15.21 -3.96 26.52
CA LEU A 256 14.21 -3.42 25.61
C LEU A 256 12.82 -3.98 25.95
N SER A 257 11.89 -3.07 26.21
CA SER A 257 10.49 -3.40 26.46
C SER A 257 9.62 -3.03 25.27
N LEU A 258 9.26 -4.03 24.46
CA LEU A 258 8.30 -3.87 23.35
C LEU A 258 6.94 -3.35 23.84
N SER A 259 6.53 -3.75 25.05
CA SER A 259 5.28 -3.29 25.64
C SER A 259 5.28 -1.80 25.99
N ASP A 260 6.41 -1.27 26.46
CA ASP A 260 6.54 0.16 26.75
C ASP A 260 6.66 0.96 25.46
N ALA A 261 7.39 0.43 24.46
CA ALA A 261 7.53 1.09 23.16
C ALA A 261 6.19 1.20 22.43
N THR A 262 5.42 0.11 22.34
CA THR A 262 4.09 0.10 21.70
C THR A 262 3.06 0.92 22.48
N ARG A 263 3.09 0.89 23.82
CA ARG A 263 2.24 1.76 24.64
C ARG A 263 2.54 3.24 24.41
N ARG A 264 3.82 3.63 24.45
CA ARG A 264 4.23 5.02 24.23
C ARG A 264 3.89 5.47 22.81
N LEU A 265 4.10 4.61 21.81
CA LEU A 265 3.73 4.91 20.42
C LEU A 265 2.22 5.11 20.25
N ASN A 266 1.39 4.39 21.02
CA ASN A 266 -0.06 4.65 21.04
C ASN A 266 -0.45 5.97 21.71
N GLU A 267 0.33 6.45 22.67
CA GLU A 267 0.06 7.70 23.40
C GLU A 267 0.40 8.93 22.56
N ILE A 268 1.50 8.88 21.81
CA ILE A 268 2.04 10.06 21.10
C ILE A 268 1.96 9.94 19.58
N GLY A 269 1.91 8.72 19.06
CA GLY A 269 1.95 8.46 17.63
C GLY A 269 0.57 8.60 16.99
N GLU A 270 0.53 9.36 15.91
CA GLU A 270 -0.61 9.42 15.01
C GLU A 270 -0.81 8.09 14.27
N GLN A 271 -1.95 7.94 13.59
CA GLN A 271 -2.28 6.68 12.91
C GLN A 271 -1.19 6.27 11.92
N LYS A 272 -0.63 7.23 11.18
CA LYS A 272 0.50 7.00 10.27
C LYS A 272 1.70 6.36 10.98
N SER A 273 2.10 6.89 12.13
CA SER A 273 3.28 6.43 12.88
C SER A 273 3.14 4.96 13.29
N LYS A 274 1.92 4.51 13.58
CA LYS A 274 1.62 3.10 13.89
C LYS A 274 1.75 2.21 12.64
N TYR A 275 1.26 2.65 11.49
CA TYR A 275 1.42 1.92 10.23
C TYR A 275 2.88 1.89 9.76
N ASP A 276 3.61 2.98 9.91
CA ASP A 276 5.02 3.01 9.53
C ASP A 276 5.83 2.04 10.39
N ALA A 277 5.55 1.97 11.70
CA ALA A 277 6.19 1.03 12.60
C ALA A 277 5.93 -0.43 12.19
N ILE A 278 4.68 -0.80 11.89
CA ILE A 278 4.39 -2.18 11.50
C ILE A 278 4.94 -2.52 10.11
N THR A 279 4.89 -1.58 9.16
CA THR A 279 5.46 -1.76 7.82
C THR A 279 6.95 -2.00 7.90
N LEU A 280 7.67 -1.22 8.73
CA LEU A 280 9.08 -1.45 8.99
C LEU A 280 9.35 -2.87 9.52
N CYS A 281 8.52 -3.38 10.42
CA CYS A 281 8.68 -4.73 10.95
C CYS A 281 8.53 -5.80 9.87
N TYR A 282 7.56 -5.63 8.95
CA TYR A 282 7.39 -6.54 7.82
C TYR A 282 8.56 -6.46 6.82
N ASP A 283 9.06 -5.27 6.54
CA ASP A 283 10.21 -5.07 5.66
C ASP A 283 11.47 -5.72 6.25
N VAL A 284 11.65 -5.62 7.56
CA VAL A 284 12.74 -6.25 8.32
C VAL A 284 12.68 -7.78 8.17
N MET A 285 11.52 -8.37 8.50
CA MET A 285 11.30 -9.82 8.38
C MET A 285 11.47 -10.34 6.94
N ALA A 286 11.20 -9.51 5.93
CA ALA A 286 11.39 -9.89 4.53
C ALA A 286 12.84 -9.73 4.03
N ALA A 287 13.71 -9.08 4.78
CA ALA A 287 15.03 -8.64 4.32
C ALA A 287 15.93 -9.80 3.88
N ASP A 288 15.86 -10.93 4.57
CA ASP A 288 16.69 -12.10 4.30
C ASP A 288 16.04 -13.09 3.29
N GLY A 289 14.75 -12.91 3.00
CA GLY A 289 13.95 -13.76 2.12
C GLY A 289 13.32 -14.98 2.81
N THR A 290 13.38 -15.08 4.13
CA THR A 290 12.78 -16.14 4.96
C THR A 290 12.08 -15.54 6.18
N ALA A 291 10.75 -15.61 6.23
CA ALA A 291 10.03 -15.15 7.42
C ALA A 291 10.23 -16.14 8.58
N ASP A 292 10.94 -15.71 9.62
CA ASP A 292 11.15 -16.51 10.82
C ASP A 292 9.86 -16.55 11.69
N LYS A 293 9.63 -17.66 12.40
CA LYS A 293 8.40 -17.85 13.18
C LYS A 293 8.34 -16.91 14.39
N GLU A 294 9.48 -16.64 15.00
CA GLU A 294 9.63 -15.79 16.16
C GLU A 294 9.39 -14.32 15.78
N GLU A 295 9.84 -13.89 14.59
CA GLU A 295 9.56 -12.58 14.02
C GLU A 295 8.06 -12.41 13.73
N MET A 296 7.44 -13.36 13.02
CA MET A 296 6.01 -13.32 12.70
C MET A 296 5.13 -13.24 13.97
N ALA A 297 5.47 -14.02 15.00
CA ALA A 297 4.76 -13.99 16.27
C ALA A 297 4.93 -12.64 17.00
N THR A 298 6.09 -12.01 16.87
CA THR A 298 6.39 -10.70 17.48
C THR A 298 5.64 -9.59 16.76
N ILE A 299 5.63 -9.58 15.42
CA ILE A 299 4.88 -8.64 14.58
C ILE A 299 3.38 -8.70 14.89
N SER A 300 2.83 -9.91 15.04
CA SER A 300 1.41 -10.10 15.37
C SER A 300 1.04 -9.42 16.70
N LYS A 301 1.88 -9.60 17.73
CA LYS A 301 1.67 -8.95 19.04
C LYS A 301 1.81 -7.43 18.96
N ILE A 302 2.75 -6.92 18.18
CA ILE A 302 2.93 -5.48 17.97
C ILE A 302 1.68 -4.89 17.32
N ALA A 303 1.16 -5.54 16.28
CA ALA A 303 -0.01 -5.07 15.57
C ALA A 303 -1.26 -5.02 16.47
N GLU A 304 -1.47 -6.06 17.29
CA GLU A 304 -2.52 -6.08 18.31
C GLU A 304 -2.33 -4.94 19.32
N ALA A 305 -1.10 -4.75 19.81
CA ALA A 305 -0.79 -3.71 20.78
C ALA A 305 -1.02 -2.31 20.21
N LEU A 306 -0.74 -2.07 18.93
CA LEU A 306 -0.96 -0.80 18.24
C LEU A 306 -2.43 -0.58 17.81
N GLY A 307 -3.30 -1.57 18.02
CA GLY A 307 -4.71 -1.50 17.65
C GLY A 307 -4.93 -1.41 16.14
N LEU A 308 -4.04 -2.00 15.34
CA LEU A 308 -4.14 -2.02 13.88
C LEU A 308 -5.12 -3.11 13.43
N ASP A 309 -5.99 -2.80 12.47
CA ASP A 309 -7.02 -3.74 11.99
C ASP A 309 -6.37 -4.88 11.16
N TYR A 310 -6.82 -6.11 11.42
CA TYR A 310 -6.42 -7.38 10.81
C TYR A 310 -6.37 -7.33 9.26
N ASP A 311 -7.26 -6.56 8.65
CA ASP A 311 -7.37 -6.46 7.19
C ASP A 311 -6.40 -5.43 6.55
N GLU A 312 -5.89 -4.48 7.32
CA GLU A 312 -4.88 -3.52 6.84
C GLU A 312 -3.49 -4.15 6.84
N LEU A 313 -3.22 -4.98 7.85
CA LEU A 313 -2.01 -5.80 7.94
C LEU A 313 -1.91 -6.80 6.79
N LYS A 314 -3.04 -7.39 6.35
CA LYS A 314 -3.07 -8.38 5.26
C LYS A 314 -2.47 -7.84 3.95
N LYS A 315 -2.61 -6.53 3.69
CA LYS A 315 -2.04 -5.85 2.50
C LYS A 315 -0.54 -5.59 2.63
N ILE A 316 -0.11 -5.15 3.81
CA ILE A 316 1.30 -4.92 4.14
C ILE A 316 2.07 -6.26 4.09
N LYS A 317 1.45 -7.30 4.65
CA LYS A 317 1.93 -8.68 4.65
C LYS A 317 2.02 -9.27 3.24
N ASP A 318 0.99 -9.08 2.41
CA ASP A 318 0.95 -9.63 1.04
C ASP A 318 2.08 -9.09 0.16
N ARG A 319 2.59 -7.88 0.42
CA ARG A 319 3.75 -7.28 -0.28
C ARG A 319 5.08 -7.89 0.17
N ALA A 320 5.30 -7.99 1.48
CA ALA A 320 6.52 -8.55 2.07
C ALA A 320 6.68 -10.06 1.78
N ILE A 321 5.57 -10.82 1.79
CA ILE A 321 5.57 -12.27 1.53
C ILE A 321 5.85 -12.60 0.05
N THR A 322 5.64 -11.69 -0.89
CA THR A 322 5.88 -11.94 -2.33
C THR A 322 7.35 -12.22 -2.66
N ASP A 323 8.29 -11.80 -1.81
CA ASP A 323 9.75 -11.98 -2.01
C ASP A 323 10.35 -13.11 -1.16
N VAL A 324 9.56 -13.75 -0.28
CA VAL A 324 10.03 -14.72 0.72
C VAL A 324 9.76 -16.15 0.26
N LYS A 325 10.79 -17.01 0.27
CA LYS A 325 10.65 -18.44 0.00
C LYS A 325 10.29 -19.16 1.31
N VAL A 326 9.02 -19.45 1.48
CA VAL A 326 8.54 -20.24 2.63
C VAL A 326 8.93 -21.72 2.45
N GLU A 327 10.00 -22.17 3.11
CA GLU A 327 10.26 -23.61 3.33
C GLU A 327 9.61 -24.01 4.66
N ALA A 328 8.46 -24.69 4.60
CA ALA A 328 7.69 -24.97 5.80
C ALA A 328 6.93 -26.33 5.72
N ASP A 329 6.84 -27.02 6.85
CA ASP A 329 6.06 -28.23 7.11
C ASP A 329 4.53 -27.97 7.17
N GLU A 330 3.71 -29.01 7.41
CA GLU A 330 2.25 -28.88 7.43
C GLU A 330 1.72 -27.89 8.50
N GLN A 331 2.40 -27.78 9.64
CA GLN A 331 1.95 -26.96 10.77
C GLN A 331 2.28 -25.48 10.55
N SER A 332 3.43 -25.21 9.94
CA SER A 332 3.82 -23.88 9.48
C SER A 332 3.03 -23.38 8.28
N ILE A 333 2.43 -24.26 7.48
CA ILE A 333 1.49 -23.84 6.42
C ILE A 333 0.11 -23.49 6.98
N GLU A 334 -0.33 -24.15 8.05
CA GLU A 334 -1.52 -23.71 8.79
C GLU A 334 -1.30 -22.32 9.40
N GLU A 335 -0.11 -22.04 9.95
CA GLU A 335 0.30 -20.71 10.44
C GLU A 335 0.43 -19.68 9.31
N LEU A 336 1.04 -20.05 8.16
CA LEU A 336 1.16 -19.22 6.95
C LEU A 336 -0.22 -18.81 6.39
N LEU A 337 -1.17 -19.75 6.44
CA LEU A 337 -2.55 -19.54 6.05
C LEU A 337 -3.40 -18.97 7.21
N HIS A 338 -2.78 -18.71 8.36
CA HIS A 338 -3.37 -18.19 9.60
C HIS A 338 -4.65 -18.92 10.01
N ILE A 339 -4.60 -20.25 10.00
CA ILE A 339 -5.67 -21.13 10.47
C ILE A 339 -5.59 -21.15 12.00
N ASP A 340 -6.60 -20.58 12.65
CA ASP A 340 -6.73 -20.65 14.11
C ASP A 340 -6.95 -22.12 14.53
N PRO A 341 -6.10 -22.66 15.43
CA PRO A 341 -6.27 -24.02 15.94
C PRO A 341 -7.64 -24.28 16.57
N ASN A 342 -8.26 -23.23 17.13
CA ASN A 342 -9.55 -23.29 17.84
C ASN A 342 -10.77 -23.22 16.92
N TRP A 343 -10.59 -22.96 15.62
CA TRP A 343 -11.71 -23.03 14.68
C TRP A 343 -12.23 -24.45 14.54
N ASP A 344 -13.54 -24.59 14.39
CA ASP A 344 -14.13 -25.84 13.96
C ASP A 344 -13.71 -26.19 12.52
N ASP A 345 -13.77 -27.48 12.20
CA ASP A 345 -13.30 -27.98 10.91
C ASP A 345 -14.08 -27.41 9.73
N GLU A 346 -15.32 -26.97 9.95
CA GLU A 346 -16.17 -26.36 8.93
C GLU A 346 -15.68 -24.93 8.58
N LYS A 347 -15.32 -24.14 9.58
CA LYS A 347 -14.72 -22.81 9.42
C LYS A 347 -13.31 -22.90 8.83
N LYS A 348 -12.52 -23.91 9.23
CA LYS A 348 -11.21 -24.21 8.63
C LYS A 348 -11.34 -24.54 7.14
N LYS A 349 -12.32 -25.36 6.76
CA LYS A 349 -12.62 -25.68 5.36
C LYS A 349 -13.01 -24.45 4.54
N GLN A 350 -13.93 -23.63 5.05
CA GLN A 350 -14.34 -22.41 4.36
C GLN A 350 -13.18 -21.44 4.15
N HIS A 351 -12.29 -21.34 5.14
CA HIS A 351 -11.07 -20.55 5.04
C HIS A 351 -10.10 -21.09 3.99
N LEU A 352 -9.84 -22.41 3.97
CA LEU A 352 -9.04 -23.09 2.95
C LEU A 352 -9.64 -22.96 1.53
N VAL A 353 -10.96 -22.77 1.41
CA VAL A 353 -11.63 -22.46 0.14
C VAL A 353 -11.26 -21.07 -0.37
N LYS A 354 -11.34 -20.08 0.51
CA LYS A 354 -10.97 -18.69 0.19
C LYS A 354 -9.48 -18.57 -0.14
N GLU A 355 -8.63 -19.15 0.70
CA GLU A 355 -7.18 -19.09 0.50
C GLU A 355 -6.77 -19.75 -0.82
N TYR A 356 -7.30 -20.92 -1.17
CA TYR A 356 -7.00 -21.54 -2.47
C TYR A 356 -7.36 -20.64 -3.66
N ALA A 357 -8.52 -19.97 -3.63
CA ALA A 357 -8.93 -19.07 -4.71
C ALA A 357 -7.95 -17.89 -4.86
N THR A 358 -7.51 -17.33 -3.73
CA THR A 358 -6.49 -16.27 -3.67
C THR A 358 -5.15 -16.74 -4.23
N TRP A 359 -4.63 -17.86 -3.73
CA TRP A 359 -3.34 -18.41 -4.15
C TRP A 359 -3.35 -18.91 -5.61
N ASN A 360 -4.49 -19.38 -6.10
CA ASN A 360 -4.64 -19.83 -7.49
C ASN A 360 -4.67 -18.64 -8.47
N SER A 361 -5.31 -17.54 -8.06
CA SER A 361 -5.23 -16.27 -8.80
C SER A 361 -3.78 -15.75 -8.86
N ARG A 362 -3.03 -15.86 -7.76
CA ARG A 362 -1.61 -15.48 -7.71
C ARG A 362 -0.74 -16.37 -8.59
N HIS A 363 -0.89 -17.69 -8.54
CA HIS A 363 -0.20 -18.64 -9.43
C HIS A 363 -0.42 -18.31 -10.90
N THR A 364 -1.66 -17.97 -11.28
CA THR A 364 -2.04 -17.66 -12.66
C THR A 364 -1.33 -16.41 -13.19
N ASN A 365 -1.12 -15.42 -12.32
CA ASN A 365 -0.52 -14.12 -12.67
C ASN A 365 0.99 -14.03 -12.35
N ALA A 366 1.58 -15.10 -11.82
CA ALA A 366 2.97 -15.15 -11.39
C ALA A 366 3.96 -15.25 -12.57
N LYS A 367 5.17 -14.70 -12.37
CA LYS A 367 6.29 -14.92 -13.29
C LYS A 367 6.73 -16.38 -13.26
N GLU A 368 7.35 -16.86 -14.33
CA GLU A 368 7.76 -18.26 -14.47
C GLU A 368 8.71 -18.72 -13.34
N SER A 369 9.52 -17.81 -12.80
CA SER A 369 10.41 -18.05 -11.64
C SER A 369 9.67 -18.31 -10.32
N GLU A 370 8.42 -17.88 -10.21
CA GLU A 370 7.62 -17.87 -8.97
C GLU A 370 6.47 -18.90 -9.01
N LYS A 371 6.06 -19.36 -10.19
CA LYS A 371 4.97 -20.34 -10.35
C LYS A 371 5.15 -21.59 -9.49
N ARG A 372 6.38 -22.12 -9.42
CA ARG A 372 6.69 -23.32 -8.64
C ARG A 372 6.43 -23.15 -7.13
N TYR A 373 6.58 -21.92 -6.61
CA TYR A 373 6.27 -21.61 -5.22
C TYR A 373 4.76 -21.61 -4.97
N TYR A 374 4.00 -20.93 -5.83
CA TYR A 374 2.53 -20.91 -5.72
C TYR A 374 1.90 -22.30 -5.93
N GLU A 375 2.44 -23.12 -6.83
CA GLU A 375 2.04 -24.53 -6.97
C GLU A 375 2.23 -25.32 -5.68
N ASN A 376 3.32 -25.06 -4.96
CA ASN A 376 3.61 -25.74 -3.71
C ASN A 376 2.56 -25.41 -2.63
N ILE A 377 2.20 -24.12 -2.50
CA ILE A 377 1.15 -23.67 -1.58
C ILE A 377 -0.22 -24.26 -1.95
N LEU A 378 -0.57 -24.27 -3.24
CA LEU A 378 -1.84 -24.85 -3.71
C LEU A 378 -1.93 -26.35 -3.43
N ASN A 379 -0.84 -27.09 -3.60
CA ASN A 379 -0.77 -28.50 -3.27
C ASN A 379 -0.96 -28.75 -1.77
N ARG A 380 -0.38 -27.91 -0.90
CA ARG A 380 -0.57 -28.06 0.54
C ARG A 380 -1.94 -27.64 1.03
N ILE A 381 -2.56 -26.63 0.43
CA ILE A 381 -3.97 -26.32 0.69
C ILE A 381 -4.85 -27.52 0.33
N ALA A 382 -4.55 -28.22 -0.76
CA ALA A 382 -5.26 -29.44 -1.14
C ALA A 382 -5.03 -30.61 -0.15
N GLU A 383 -3.83 -30.73 0.44
CA GLU A 383 -3.53 -31.71 1.51
C GLU A 383 -4.28 -31.37 2.80
N LEU A 384 -4.27 -30.11 3.23
CA LEU A 384 -5.00 -29.65 4.43
C LEU A 384 -6.51 -29.84 4.29
N ARG A 385 -7.09 -29.59 3.11
CA ARG A 385 -8.52 -29.87 2.88
C ARG A 385 -8.89 -31.34 3.09
N LYS A 386 -8.01 -32.27 2.68
CA LYS A 386 -8.21 -33.72 2.91
C LYS A 386 -8.04 -34.11 4.37
N LYS A 387 -7.20 -33.38 5.13
CA LYS A 387 -7.01 -33.59 6.57
C LYS A 387 -8.24 -33.18 7.37
N TYR A 388 -8.89 -32.08 6.97
CA TYR A 388 -10.07 -31.56 7.66
C TYR A 388 -11.39 -32.17 7.16
N GLU A 389 -11.39 -32.88 6.02
CA GLU A 389 -12.53 -33.65 5.49
C GLU A 389 -13.17 -34.56 6.53
#